data_AF-A0A961BFS0-F1
#
_entry.id   AF-A0A961BFS0-F1
#
_cell.length_a   1.000
_cell.length_b   1.000
_cell.length_c   1.000
_cell.angle_alpha   90.00
_cell.angle_beta   90.00
_cell.angle_gamma   90.00
#
_symmetry.space_group_name_H-M   'P 1'
#
loop_
_entity.id
_entity.type
_entity.pdbx_description
1 polymer ?
#
loop_
_entity_poly.entity_id
_entity_poly.type
_entity_poly.pdbx_seq_one_letter_code
_entity_poly.pdbx_strand_id
1 'polypeptide(L)'
;MISRRSCCLLFPVLLCSPAFSSSRAEPPVEKEKFHLYLLIGQSNMAGRGIVVPEENGAPERVLKFTKENTWAPAVEPLHFDKTIAGVGLGRSFGEFMAKAEPGVTIGLIPCAVGGTPLDRWLSGGDLYQAALTRAKLAAKDGVIKGILWHQGENDAGKKETADSYLTRLTAAVASWRKDLDSPDLPFVAGKLGEFLATDYQGKPSYWKQINAQLDALPRTVAHAAVVDSSGLTAKSDQVHFDTPALREFGRRYAEKMSLLLKAK
;
A
#
# COMPACT_ATOMS: atom_id res chain seq x y z
N MET A 1 24.65 1.67 -75.77
CA MET A 1 24.61 2.23 -74.41
C MET A 1 23.16 2.48 -74.03
N ILE A 2 22.54 1.55 -73.27
CA ILE A 2 21.19 1.74 -72.71
C ILE A 2 21.28 1.39 -71.22
N SER A 3 21.10 2.42 -70.40
CA SER A 3 21.14 2.37 -68.93
C SER A 3 19.78 1.88 -68.40
N ARG A 4 19.76 0.80 -67.63
CA ARG A 4 18.59 0.38 -66.82
C ARG A 4 18.75 0.88 -65.39
N ARG A 5 17.78 1.68 -64.94
CA ARG A 5 17.61 2.08 -63.53
C ARG A 5 16.96 0.92 -62.77
N SER A 6 17.61 0.44 -61.71
CA SER A 6 16.97 -0.45 -60.73
C SER A 6 16.43 0.38 -59.57
N CYS A 7 15.12 0.28 -59.37
CA CYS A 7 14.39 0.88 -58.25
C CYS A 7 14.40 -0.12 -57.10
N CYS A 8 15.14 0.17 -56.02
CA CYS A 8 15.09 -0.63 -54.79
C CYS A 8 13.98 -0.08 -53.87
N LEU A 9 12.90 -0.84 -53.75
CA LEU A 9 11.84 -0.62 -52.77
C LEU A 9 12.35 -1.05 -51.38
N LEU A 10 12.52 -0.09 -50.47
CA LEU A 10 12.75 -0.33 -49.04
C LEU A 10 11.40 -0.64 -48.39
N PHE A 11 11.21 -1.89 -47.93
CA PHE A 11 10.10 -2.24 -47.04
C PHE A 11 10.43 -1.77 -45.61
N PRO A 12 9.54 -1.01 -44.94
CA PRO A 12 9.73 -0.69 -43.55
C PRO A 12 9.45 -1.93 -42.71
N VAL A 13 10.47 -2.41 -41.99
CA VAL A 13 10.30 -3.41 -40.94
C VAL A 13 9.56 -2.73 -39.80
N LEU A 14 8.24 -2.99 -39.68
CA LEU A 14 7.50 -2.66 -38.47
C LEU A 14 8.05 -3.50 -37.31
N LEU A 15 8.87 -2.89 -36.47
CA LEU A 15 9.20 -3.41 -35.15
C LEU A 15 7.93 -3.36 -34.29
N CYS A 16 7.22 -4.49 -34.27
CA CYS A 16 6.12 -4.72 -33.36
C CYS A 16 6.71 -4.77 -31.93
N SER A 17 6.62 -3.65 -31.21
CA SER A 17 6.94 -3.64 -29.79
C SER A 17 5.89 -4.49 -29.07
N PRO A 18 6.28 -5.45 -28.20
CA PRO A 18 5.29 -6.22 -27.48
C PRO A 18 4.56 -5.25 -26.54
N ALA A 19 3.26 -5.05 -26.78
CA ALA A 19 2.40 -4.43 -25.81
C ALA A 19 2.45 -5.30 -24.54
N PHE A 20 2.96 -4.76 -23.44
CA PHE A 20 2.81 -5.39 -22.13
C PHE A 20 1.31 -5.41 -21.81
N SER A 21 0.65 -6.51 -22.16
CA SER A 21 -0.67 -6.83 -21.67
C SER A 21 -0.58 -6.88 -20.14
N SER A 22 -1.44 -6.13 -19.46
CA SER A 22 -1.71 -6.33 -18.03
C SER A 22 -2.38 -7.69 -17.88
N SER A 23 -1.60 -8.76 -17.99
CA SER A 23 -2.10 -10.13 -17.96
C SER A 23 -2.64 -10.39 -16.56
N ARG A 24 -3.94 -10.70 -16.50
CA ARG A 24 -4.58 -11.29 -15.32
C ARG A 24 -3.71 -12.43 -14.80
N ALA A 25 -3.57 -12.51 -13.48
CA ALA A 25 -2.94 -13.62 -12.79
C ALA A 25 -4.03 -14.46 -12.13
N GLU A 26 -3.83 -15.77 -12.08
CA GLU A 26 -4.72 -16.66 -11.33
C GLU A 26 -4.19 -16.79 -9.89
N PRO A 27 -5.07 -16.65 -8.88
CA PRO A 27 -4.69 -16.94 -7.51
C PRO A 27 -4.39 -18.44 -7.35
N PRO A 28 -3.64 -18.85 -6.31
CA PRO A 28 -3.47 -20.26 -5.97
C PRO A 28 -4.82 -20.96 -5.78
N VAL A 29 -4.89 -22.24 -6.17
CA VAL A 29 -6.10 -23.07 -5.98
C VAL A 29 -6.43 -23.26 -4.51
N GLU A 30 -5.40 -23.48 -3.69
CA GLU A 30 -5.52 -23.60 -2.24
C GLU A 30 -5.58 -22.20 -1.61
N LYS A 31 -6.76 -21.83 -1.11
CA LYS A 31 -7.03 -20.53 -0.50
C LYS A 31 -6.08 -20.20 0.66
N GLU A 32 -5.70 -21.21 1.42
CA GLU A 32 -4.79 -21.12 2.57
C GLU A 32 -3.36 -20.75 2.15
N LYS A 33 -2.97 -21.04 0.90
CA LYS A 33 -1.68 -20.64 0.32
C LYS A 33 -1.72 -19.24 -0.29
N PHE A 34 -2.84 -18.52 -0.18
CA PHE A 34 -2.97 -17.15 -0.65
C PHE A 34 -3.24 -16.18 0.50
N HIS A 35 -2.15 -15.57 1.00
CA HIS A 35 -2.19 -14.65 2.12
C HIS A 35 -2.45 -13.23 1.64
N LEU A 36 -3.60 -12.68 2.04
CA LEU A 36 -4.07 -11.37 1.62
C LEU A 36 -3.79 -10.30 2.66
N TYR A 37 -3.41 -9.12 2.21
CA TYR A 37 -3.16 -7.96 3.06
C TYR A 37 -3.94 -6.77 2.53
N LEU A 38 -4.64 -6.08 3.43
CA LEU A 38 -5.39 -4.87 3.12
C LEU A 38 -4.51 -3.63 3.31
N LEU A 39 -4.40 -2.81 2.27
CA LEU A 39 -3.55 -1.61 2.25
C LEU A 39 -4.45 -0.38 2.29
N ILE A 40 -4.54 0.26 3.46
CA ILE A 40 -5.45 1.39 3.71
C ILE A 40 -4.73 2.58 4.34
N GLY A 41 -5.34 3.76 4.22
CA GLY A 41 -4.78 5.03 4.67
C GLY A 41 -4.75 6.06 3.55
N GLN A 42 -3.71 6.90 3.51
CA GLN A 42 -3.64 8.02 2.57
C GLN A 42 -2.51 7.91 1.54
N SER A 43 -1.99 9.05 1.05
CA SER A 43 -1.10 9.11 -0.12
C SER A 43 0.22 8.38 0.08
N ASN A 44 0.76 8.31 1.29
CA ASN A 44 1.99 7.57 1.57
C ASN A 44 1.77 6.04 1.67
N MET A 45 0.56 5.55 1.98
CA MET A 45 0.19 4.14 1.70
C MET A 45 0.00 3.92 0.20
N ALA A 46 -0.74 4.83 -0.44
CA ALA A 46 -1.09 4.71 -1.86
C ALA A 46 0.16 4.70 -2.76
N GLY A 47 1.15 5.51 -2.38
CA GLY A 47 2.41 5.66 -3.08
C GLY A 47 2.43 6.91 -3.94
N ARG A 48 3.50 7.70 -3.79
CA ARG A 48 3.82 8.88 -4.62
C ARG A 48 5.28 8.88 -5.07
N GLY A 49 6.01 7.79 -4.81
CA GLY A 49 7.37 7.62 -5.29
C GLY A 49 7.42 7.53 -6.82
N ILE A 50 8.56 7.87 -7.39
CA ILE A 50 8.82 7.76 -8.82
C ILE A 50 8.90 6.27 -9.20
N VAL A 51 8.13 5.88 -10.21
CA VAL A 51 8.22 4.54 -10.82
C VAL A 51 9.31 4.58 -11.87
N VAL A 52 10.31 3.69 -11.73
CA VAL A 52 11.35 3.45 -12.74
C VAL A 52 10.91 2.22 -13.55
N PRO A 53 10.49 2.37 -14.82
CA PRO A 53 9.90 1.28 -15.60
C PRO A 53 10.77 0.01 -15.68
N GLU A 54 12.08 0.19 -15.82
CA GLU A 54 13.08 -0.87 -15.96
C GLU A 54 13.20 -1.72 -14.68
N GLU A 55 12.88 -1.14 -13.53
CA GLU A 55 12.89 -1.80 -12.21
C GLU A 55 11.51 -2.33 -11.80
N ASN A 56 10.49 -2.10 -12.62
CA ASN A 56 9.10 -2.38 -12.28
C ASN A 56 8.56 -3.68 -12.92
N GLY A 57 9.43 -4.68 -13.08
CA GLY A 57 9.03 -6.02 -13.55
C GLY A 57 8.06 -6.72 -12.57
N ALA A 58 7.35 -7.74 -13.06
CA ALA A 58 6.43 -8.53 -12.23
C ALA A 58 7.16 -9.24 -11.07
N PRO A 59 6.80 -8.99 -9.80
CA PRO A 59 7.40 -9.69 -8.67
C PRO A 59 6.92 -11.15 -8.59
N GLU A 60 7.79 -12.04 -8.13
CA GLU A 60 7.46 -13.45 -7.91
C GLU A 60 6.48 -13.60 -6.73
N ARG A 61 5.38 -14.34 -6.92
CA ARG A 61 4.39 -14.67 -5.87
C ARG A 61 3.80 -13.46 -5.15
N VAL A 62 3.77 -12.28 -5.78
CA VAL A 62 3.07 -11.09 -5.26
C VAL A 62 2.09 -10.59 -6.30
N LEU A 63 0.80 -10.63 -5.94
CA LEU A 63 -0.31 -10.19 -6.76
C LEU A 63 -0.94 -8.94 -6.16
N LYS A 64 -1.54 -8.10 -7.00
CA LYS A 64 -2.41 -6.99 -6.59
C LYS A 64 -3.82 -7.24 -7.05
N PHE A 65 -4.78 -6.87 -6.20
CA PHE A 65 -6.18 -6.79 -6.60
C PHE A 65 -6.35 -5.50 -7.40
N THR A 66 -6.76 -5.59 -8.67
CA THR A 66 -6.89 -4.44 -9.58
C THR A 66 -8.19 -3.67 -9.37
N LYS A 67 -8.32 -2.49 -9.97
CA LYS A 67 -9.53 -1.66 -9.88
C LYS A 67 -10.79 -2.42 -10.34
N GLU A 68 -10.62 -3.35 -11.29
CA GLU A 68 -11.65 -4.22 -11.87
C GLU A 68 -11.97 -5.43 -11.00
N ASN A 69 -11.39 -5.51 -9.78
CA ASN A 69 -11.55 -6.62 -8.84
C ASN A 69 -11.06 -7.97 -9.40
N THR A 70 -9.90 -7.94 -10.08
CA THR A 70 -9.20 -9.14 -10.56
C THR A 70 -7.78 -9.18 -10.00
N TRP A 71 -7.12 -10.34 -10.04
CA TRP A 71 -5.72 -10.46 -9.65
C TRP A 71 -4.81 -10.22 -10.85
N ALA A 72 -3.71 -9.52 -10.62
CA ALA A 72 -2.63 -9.29 -11.59
C ALA A 72 -1.29 -9.24 -10.86
N PRO A 73 -0.14 -9.39 -11.54
CA PRO A 73 1.15 -9.18 -10.90
C PRO A 73 1.24 -7.79 -10.23
N ALA A 74 1.87 -7.73 -9.05
CA ALA A 74 1.96 -6.50 -8.25
C ALA A 74 2.99 -5.49 -8.81
N VAL A 75 2.80 -5.08 -10.06
CA VAL A 75 3.56 -4.02 -10.74
C VAL A 75 3.06 -2.65 -10.29
N GLU A 76 3.95 -1.71 -10.03
CA GLU A 76 3.60 -0.35 -9.62
C GLU A 76 2.96 0.47 -10.76
N PRO A 77 2.08 1.43 -10.47
CA PRO A 77 1.52 1.72 -9.16
C PRO A 77 0.53 0.64 -8.71
N LEU A 78 0.58 0.28 -7.42
CA LEU A 78 -0.40 -0.62 -6.82
C LEU A 78 -1.77 0.04 -6.67
N HIS A 79 -1.79 1.29 -6.24
CA HIS A 79 -3.02 2.05 -6.02
C HIS A 79 -3.42 2.83 -7.26
N PHE A 80 -4.71 3.10 -7.36
CA PHE A 80 -5.35 3.81 -8.47
C PHE A 80 -6.23 4.96 -7.94
N ASP A 81 -5.85 5.52 -6.79
CA ASP A 81 -6.61 6.57 -6.11
C ASP A 81 -6.58 7.90 -6.87
N LYS A 82 -5.43 8.21 -7.50
CA LYS A 82 -5.18 9.41 -8.30
C LYS A 82 -4.24 9.09 -9.46
N THR A 83 -4.24 9.95 -10.48
CA THR A 83 -3.33 9.82 -11.64
C THR A 83 -1.86 9.94 -11.29
N ILE A 84 -1.54 10.56 -10.14
CA ILE A 84 -0.20 10.71 -9.60
C ILE A 84 0.26 9.54 -8.71
N ALA A 85 -0.52 8.44 -8.66
CA ALA A 85 -0.10 7.24 -7.93
C ALA A 85 1.21 6.70 -8.50
N GLY A 86 2.12 6.33 -7.61
CA GLY A 86 3.45 5.83 -7.96
C GLY A 86 3.88 4.71 -7.05
N VAL A 87 5.18 4.59 -6.80
CA VAL A 87 5.70 3.59 -5.85
C VAL A 87 5.11 3.86 -4.47
N GLY A 88 4.59 2.82 -3.84
CA GLY A 88 4.19 2.79 -2.43
C GLY A 88 5.00 1.75 -1.64
N LEU A 89 4.64 1.54 -0.37
CA LEU A 89 5.29 0.55 0.49
C LEU A 89 4.80 -0.90 0.24
N GLY A 90 3.69 -1.05 -0.49
CA GLY A 90 2.99 -2.33 -0.60
C GLY A 90 3.76 -3.41 -1.36
N ARG A 91 4.44 -3.06 -2.46
CA ARG A 91 5.13 -4.05 -3.29
C ARG A 91 6.33 -4.65 -2.56
N SER A 92 7.20 -3.81 -1.98
CA SER A 92 8.33 -4.32 -1.21
C SER A 92 7.88 -5.09 0.03
N PHE A 93 6.81 -4.63 0.71
CA PHE A 93 6.17 -5.43 1.76
C PHE A 93 5.83 -6.84 1.27
N GLY A 94 5.14 -6.95 0.12
CA GLY A 94 4.75 -8.22 -0.46
C GLY A 94 5.95 -9.11 -0.82
N GLU A 95 7.00 -8.54 -1.41
CA GLU A 95 8.23 -9.27 -1.76
C GLU A 95 8.93 -9.84 -0.50
N PHE A 96 9.00 -9.06 0.58
CA PHE A 96 9.58 -9.53 1.85
C PHE A 96 8.72 -10.61 2.52
N MET A 97 7.39 -10.47 2.51
CA MET A 97 6.49 -11.51 3.03
C MET A 97 6.58 -12.81 2.21
N ALA A 98 6.59 -12.72 0.88
CA ALA A 98 6.72 -13.87 -0.02
C ALA A 98 8.06 -14.60 0.19
N LYS A 99 9.14 -13.86 0.47
CA LYS A 99 10.44 -14.44 0.81
C LYS A 99 10.43 -15.14 2.18
N ALA A 100 9.73 -14.57 3.17
CA ALA A 100 9.65 -15.12 4.52
C ALA A 100 8.77 -16.37 4.61
N GLU A 101 7.82 -16.55 3.70
CA GLU A 101 6.88 -17.68 3.67
C GLU A 101 6.96 -18.43 2.33
N PRO A 102 7.92 -19.36 2.17
CA PRO A 102 8.00 -20.20 0.97
C PRO A 102 6.71 -20.98 0.74
N GLY A 103 6.25 -21.05 -0.52
CA GLY A 103 5.03 -21.77 -0.90
C GLY A 103 3.73 -20.98 -0.71
N VAL A 104 3.79 -19.78 -0.14
CA VAL A 104 2.65 -18.84 -0.05
C VAL A 104 2.75 -17.80 -1.17
N THR A 105 1.61 -17.45 -1.75
CA THR A 105 1.46 -16.26 -2.61
C THR A 105 0.88 -15.12 -1.78
N ILE A 106 1.38 -13.91 -2.01
CA ILE A 106 0.95 -12.70 -1.32
C ILE A 106 -0.03 -11.92 -2.20
N GLY A 107 -1.20 -11.60 -1.68
CA GLY A 107 -2.20 -10.78 -2.33
C GLY A 107 -2.31 -9.42 -1.67
N LEU A 108 -2.07 -8.35 -2.42
CA LEU A 108 -2.18 -6.97 -1.95
C LEU A 108 -3.53 -6.40 -2.38
N ILE A 109 -4.30 -5.88 -1.43
CA ILE A 109 -5.60 -5.26 -1.67
C ILE A 109 -5.45 -3.74 -1.51
N PRO A 110 -5.12 -3.00 -2.58
CA PRO A 110 -4.94 -1.55 -2.54
C PRO A 110 -6.29 -0.85 -2.37
N CYS A 111 -6.41 -0.07 -1.30
CA CYS A 111 -7.61 0.68 -0.96
C CYS A 111 -7.32 2.12 -0.50
N ALA A 112 -6.07 2.50 -0.23
CA ALA A 112 -5.72 3.82 0.28
C ALA A 112 -6.11 4.98 -0.66
N VAL A 113 -6.45 6.13 -0.09
CA VAL A 113 -6.91 7.33 -0.82
C VAL A 113 -6.24 8.59 -0.28
N GLY A 114 -5.50 9.28 -1.13
CA GLY A 114 -4.67 10.43 -0.75
C GLY A 114 -5.44 11.65 -0.24
N GLY A 115 -4.95 12.23 0.86
CA GLY A 115 -5.49 13.44 1.47
C GLY A 115 -6.73 13.21 2.33
N THR A 116 -6.97 11.98 2.80
CA THR A 116 -8.17 11.63 3.57
C THR A 116 -7.89 11.65 5.07
N PRO A 117 -8.80 12.22 5.89
CA PRO A 117 -8.71 12.13 7.34
C PRO A 117 -9.16 10.74 7.82
N LEU A 118 -8.73 10.37 9.03
CA LEU A 118 -9.08 9.11 9.69
C LEU A 118 -10.61 8.91 9.81
N ASP A 119 -11.40 9.98 9.92
CA ASP A 119 -12.86 9.89 10.05
C ASP A 119 -13.54 9.16 8.87
N ARG A 120 -12.96 9.24 7.67
CA ARG A 120 -13.45 8.52 6.48
C ARG A 120 -13.24 7.00 6.57
N TRP A 121 -12.36 6.56 7.48
CA TRP A 121 -11.95 5.19 7.74
C TRP A 121 -12.57 4.60 9.00
N LEU A 122 -13.43 5.36 9.70
CA LEU A 122 -14.24 4.84 10.81
C LEU A 122 -15.43 4.04 10.27
N SER A 123 -16.03 3.22 11.13
CA SER A 123 -17.27 2.50 10.80
C SER A 123 -18.35 3.48 10.31
N GLY A 124 -18.93 3.20 9.14
CA GLY A 124 -19.90 4.07 8.47
C GLY A 124 -19.29 5.11 7.54
N GLY A 125 -17.97 5.31 7.59
CA GLY A 125 -17.23 6.08 6.59
C GLY A 125 -17.28 5.42 5.22
N ASP A 126 -17.38 6.20 4.16
CA ASP A 126 -17.50 5.69 2.80
C ASP A 126 -16.23 4.94 2.33
N LEU A 127 -15.03 5.39 2.71
CA LEU A 127 -13.78 4.69 2.38
C LEU A 127 -13.63 3.38 3.15
N TYR A 128 -14.08 3.37 4.41
CA TYR A 128 -14.20 2.14 5.18
C TYR A 128 -15.11 1.14 4.46
N GLN A 129 -16.32 1.55 4.07
CA GLN A 129 -17.27 0.66 3.40
C GLN A 129 -16.75 0.16 2.04
N ALA A 130 -16.19 1.06 1.22
CA ALA A 130 -15.63 0.69 -0.07
C ALA A 130 -14.47 -0.33 0.08
N ALA A 131 -13.55 -0.09 1.02
CA ALA A 131 -12.44 -0.97 1.29
C ALA A 131 -12.89 -2.32 1.89
N LEU A 132 -13.93 -2.33 2.74
CA LEU A 132 -14.51 -3.54 3.30
C LEU A 132 -15.16 -4.43 2.23
N THR A 133 -15.97 -3.84 1.34
CA THR A 133 -16.55 -4.55 0.19
C THR A 133 -15.46 -5.18 -0.66
N ARG A 134 -14.42 -4.42 -0.96
CA ARG A 134 -13.29 -4.88 -1.78
C ARG A 134 -12.47 -5.98 -1.09
N ALA A 135 -12.22 -5.85 0.22
CA ALA A 135 -11.54 -6.87 1.00
C ALA A 135 -12.33 -8.19 1.04
N LYS A 136 -13.65 -8.13 1.25
CA LYS A 136 -14.53 -9.31 1.23
C LYS A 136 -14.59 -9.98 -0.15
N LEU A 137 -14.50 -9.20 -1.23
CA LEU A 137 -14.44 -9.75 -2.58
C LEU A 137 -13.12 -10.49 -2.83
N ALA A 138 -11.98 -9.89 -2.46
CA ALA A 138 -10.67 -10.53 -2.54
C ALA A 138 -10.57 -11.78 -1.65
N ALA A 139 -11.18 -11.75 -0.46
CA ALA A 139 -11.22 -12.86 0.49
C ALA A 139 -12.00 -14.08 0.00
N LYS A 140 -12.62 -14.05 -1.19
CA LYS A 140 -13.15 -15.26 -1.82
C LYS A 140 -12.02 -16.19 -2.27
N ASP A 141 -10.90 -15.62 -2.71
CA ASP A 141 -9.78 -16.35 -3.31
C ASP A 141 -8.64 -16.65 -2.32
N GLY A 142 -8.55 -15.90 -1.21
CA GLY A 142 -7.47 -16.03 -0.23
C GLY A 142 -7.91 -15.73 1.20
N VAL A 143 -6.98 -15.82 2.15
CA VAL A 143 -7.20 -15.53 3.57
C VAL A 143 -6.62 -14.16 3.92
N ILE A 144 -7.41 -13.25 4.51
CA ILE A 144 -6.88 -11.98 5.00
C ILE A 144 -6.03 -12.24 6.25
N LYS A 145 -4.73 -11.94 6.14
CA LYS A 145 -3.73 -12.17 7.19
C LYS A 145 -3.32 -10.91 7.93
N GLY A 146 -3.63 -9.73 7.41
CA GLY A 146 -3.35 -8.50 8.13
C GLY A 146 -3.77 -7.23 7.40
N ILE A 147 -3.72 -6.12 8.13
CA ILE A 147 -3.99 -4.78 7.63
C ILE A 147 -2.73 -3.93 7.78
N LEU A 148 -2.40 -3.21 6.72
CA LEU A 148 -1.38 -2.18 6.71
C LEU A 148 -2.10 -0.83 6.69
N TRP A 149 -1.76 0.00 7.67
CA TRP A 149 -2.28 1.35 7.83
C TRP A 149 -1.16 2.36 7.71
N HIS A 150 -1.31 3.33 6.82
CA HIS A 150 -0.44 4.51 6.82
C HIS A 150 -1.24 5.77 6.54
N GLN A 151 -1.51 6.51 7.60
CA GLN A 151 -2.25 7.76 7.58
C GLN A 151 -1.96 8.57 8.83
N GLY A 152 -2.20 9.86 8.74
CA GLY A 152 -2.22 10.78 9.86
C GLY A 152 -1.84 12.20 9.47
N GLU A 153 -1.28 12.40 8.28
CA GLU A 153 -0.80 13.72 7.84
C GLU A 153 -1.96 14.72 7.68
N ASN A 154 -3.15 14.27 7.30
CA ASN A 154 -4.34 15.13 7.29
C ASN A 154 -4.80 15.49 8.72
N ASP A 155 -4.87 14.50 9.61
CA ASP A 155 -5.23 14.70 11.02
C ASP A 155 -4.17 15.50 11.80
N ALA A 156 -2.92 15.53 11.32
CA ALA A 156 -1.86 16.38 11.83
C ALA A 156 -2.07 17.86 11.47
N GLY A 157 -3.07 18.23 10.66
CA GLY A 157 -3.37 19.62 10.34
C GLY A 157 -4.09 20.39 11.45
N LYS A 158 -4.64 19.68 12.46
CA LYS A 158 -5.33 20.31 13.60
C LYS A 158 -4.99 19.60 14.91
N LYS A 159 -4.93 20.37 15.99
CA LYS A 159 -4.59 19.84 17.31
C LYS A 159 -5.62 18.83 17.79
N GLU A 160 -6.90 19.12 17.57
CA GLU A 160 -8.03 18.32 18.06
C GLU A 160 -8.06 16.92 17.41
N THR A 161 -7.80 16.85 16.11
CA THR A 161 -7.69 15.58 15.39
C THR A 161 -6.42 14.83 15.80
N ALA A 162 -5.31 15.53 16.00
CA ALA A 162 -4.07 14.90 16.47
C ALA A 162 -4.18 14.33 17.89
N ASP A 163 -4.79 15.05 18.82
CA ASP A 163 -4.95 14.63 20.22
C ASP A 163 -5.88 13.40 20.35
N SER A 164 -6.91 13.31 19.50
CA SER A 164 -7.90 12.21 19.52
C SER A 164 -7.52 11.00 18.67
N TYR A 165 -6.34 11.01 18.03
CA TYR A 165 -5.99 10.09 16.96
C TYR A 165 -6.00 8.61 17.39
N LEU A 166 -5.32 8.26 18.49
CA LEU A 166 -5.25 6.86 18.95
C LEU A 166 -6.62 6.31 19.32
N THR A 167 -7.47 7.11 19.98
CA THR A 167 -8.83 6.70 20.35
C THR A 167 -9.64 6.34 19.10
N ARG A 168 -9.62 7.21 18.08
CA ARG A 168 -10.32 6.97 16.81
C ARG A 168 -9.72 5.79 16.05
N LEU A 169 -8.40 5.66 16.01
CA LEU A 169 -7.73 4.55 15.34
C LEU A 169 -8.04 3.21 16.03
N THR A 170 -8.07 3.18 17.36
CA THR A 170 -8.47 2.00 18.15
C THR A 170 -9.89 1.56 17.80
N ALA A 171 -10.83 2.50 17.71
CA ALA A 171 -12.19 2.22 17.28
C ALA A 171 -12.22 1.66 15.84
N ALA A 172 -11.45 2.24 14.92
CA ALA A 172 -11.34 1.75 13.55
C ALA A 172 -10.83 0.29 13.50
N VAL A 173 -9.77 -0.04 14.24
CA VAL A 173 -9.21 -1.40 14.29
C VAL A 173 -10.24 -2.40 14.81
N ALA A 174 -10.99 -2.04 15.86
CA ALA A 174 -12.06 -2.88 16.39
C ALA A 174 -13.16 -3.14 15.36
N SER A 175 -13.59 -2.10 14.63
CA SER A 175 -14.57 -2.25 13.53
C SER A 175 -14.05 -3.15 12.42
N TRP A 176 -12.82 -2.94 11.96
CA TRP A 176 -12.21 -3.77 10.91
C TRP A 176 -12.16 -5.25 11.29
N ARG A 177 -11.70 -5.55 12.51
CA ARG A 177 -11.62 -6.93 13.03
C ARG A 177 -13.00 -7.58 13.12
N LYS A 178 -14.00 -6.84 13.59
CA LYS A 178 -15.39 -7.30 13.66
C LYS A 178 -15.94 -7.60 12.26
N ASP A 179 -15.85 -6.65 11.34
CA ASP A 179 -16.54 -6.75 10.04
C ASP A 179 -15.83 -7.70 9.05
N LEU A 180 -14.55 -8.00 9.30
CA LEU A 180 -13.77 -9.05 8.62
C LEU A 180 -13.81 -10.40 9.35
N ASP A 181 -14.56 -10.52 10.45
CA ASP A 181 -14.68 -11.73 11.27
C ASP A 181 -13.31 -12.32 11.69
N SER A 182 -12.42 -11.45 12.16
CA SER A 182 -11.05 -11.79 12.53
C SER A 182 -10.63 -10.98 13.76
N PRO A 183 -11.00 -11.41 14.99
CA PRO A 183 -10.77 -10.65 16.22
C PRO A 183 -9.29 -10.42 16.51
N ASP A 184 -8.43 -11.33 16.07
CA ASP A 184 -6.97 -11.23 16.20
C ASP A 184 -6.30 -10.95 14.85
N LEU A 185 -6.92 -10.14 13.98
CA LEU A 185 -6.27 -9.74 12.73
C LEU A 185 -5.07 -8.82 13.04
N PRO A 186 -3.83 -9.17 12.62
CA PRO A 186 -2.69 -8.28 12.72
C PRO A 186 -2.96 -6.91 12.10
N PHE A 187 -2.60 -5.86 12.83
CA PHE A 187 -2.71 -4.48 12.35
C PHE A 187 -1.36 -3.77 12.49
N VAL A 188 -0.77 -3.35 11.37
CA VAL A 188 0.52 -2.66 11.36
C VAL A 188 0.32 -1.23 10.89
N ALA A 189 0.64 -0.27 11.75
CA ALA A 189 0.64 1.16 11.42
C ALA A 189 2.07 1.69 11.26
N GLY A 190 2.24 2.78 10.53
CA GLY A 190 3.55 3.43 10.34
C GLY A 190 3.54 4.85 10.83
N LYS A 191 4.63 5.28 11.46
CA LYS A 191 4.86 6.67 11.84
C LYS A 191 4.89 7.58 10.62
N LEU A 192 4.41 8.81 10.80
CA LEU A 192 4.53 9.86 9.81
C LEU A 192 6.00 10.28 9.63
N GLY A 193 6.31 10.84 8.46
CA GLY A 193 7.67 11.32 8.14
C GLY A 193 8.08 12.49 9.03
N GLU A 194 9.33 12.45 9.52
CA GLU A 194 9.87 13.49 10.42
C GLU A 194 10.12 14.84 9.71
N PHE A 195 10.09 14.82 8.37
CA PHE A 195 10.22 15.97 7.49
C PHE A 195 8.95 16.82 7.38
N LEU A 196 7.82 16.39 7.97
CA LEU A 196 6.54 17.10 7.90
C LEU A 196 6.55 18.39 8.74
N ALA A 197 7.17 19.45 8.24
CA ALA A 197 7.23 20.73 8.97
C ALA A 197 5.84 21.41 9.03
N THR A 198 5.11 21.41 7.93
CA THR A 198 3.82 22.12 7.79
C THR A 198 2.72 21.23 7.21
N ASP A 199 1.47 21.62 7.46
CA ASP A 199 0.29 21.07 6.78
C ASP A 199 0.13 21.65 5.36
N TYR A 200 -0.95 21.26 4.66
CA TYR A 200 -1.26 21.73 3.30
C TYR A 200 -1.58 23.23 3.20
N GLN A 201 -1.81 23.92 4.33
CA GLN A 201 -2.07 25.36 4.42
C GLN A 201 -0.81 26.13 4.86
N GLY A 202 0.34 25.46 5.03
CA GLY A 202 1.56 26.07 5.52
C GLY A 202 1.60 26.31 7.04
N LYS A 203 0.65 25.76 7.80
CA LYS A 203 0.62 25.85 9.26
C LYS A 203 1.49 24.74 9.88
N PRO A 204 2.03 24.93 11.10
CA PRO A 204 2.78 23.87 11.77
C PRO A 204 2.00 22.56 11.85
N SER A 205 2.63 21.46 11.44
CA SER A 205 2.04 20.13 11.49
C SER A 205 2.17 19.54 12.90
N TYR A 206 1.10 18.88 13.37
CA TYR A 206 1.05 18.11 14.62
C TYR A 206 1.56 16.67 14.44
N TRP A 207 2.45 16.40 13.48
CA TRP A 207 2.93 15.05 13.19
C TRP A 207 3.61 14.39 14.39
N LYS A 208 4.29 15.16 15.25
CA LYS A 208 4.92 14.64 16.47
C LYS A 208 3.87 14.08 17.43
N GLN A 209 2.75 14.77 17.55
CA GLN A 209 1.61 14.34 18.35
C GLN A 209 1.01 13.06 17.76
N ILE A 210 0.81 12.99 16.44
CA ILE A 210 0.37 11.74 15.78
C ILE A 210 1.34 10.59 16.04
N ASN A 211 2.66 10.81 15.89
CA ASN A 211 3.65 9.77 16.13
C ASN A 211 3.68 9.30 17.59
N ALA A 212 3.50 10.21 18.55
CA ALA A 212 3.36 9.84 19.97
C ALA A 212 2.09 9.00 20.23
N GLN A 213 0.98 9.32 19.56
CA GLN A 213 -0.26 8.53 19.62
C GLN A 213 -0.06 7.14 19.00
N LEU A 214 0.64 7.06 17.86
CA LEU A 214 1.00 5.79 17.22
C LEU A 214 1.93 4.95 18.12
N ASP A 215 2.93 5.54 18.78
CA ASP A 215 3.83 4.83 19.70
C ASP A 215 3.11 4.14 20.87
N ALA A 216 1.90 4.59 21.21
CA ALA A 216 1.05 3.95 22.21
C ALA A 216 0.16 2.82 21.66
N LEU A 217 -0.04 2.73 20.34
CA LEU A 217 -0.92 1.76 19.69
C LEU A 217 -0.68 0.30 20.13
N PRO A 218 0.56 -0.24 20.16
CA PRO A 218 0.78 -1.65 20.52
C PRO A 218 0.45 -1.97 21.99
N ARG A 219 0.39 -0.95 22.86
CA ARG A 219 -0.02 -1.10 24.27
C ARG A 219 -1.53 -1.01 24.45
N THR A 220 -2.23 -0.37 23.52
CA THR A 220 -3.68 -0.14 23.57
C THR A 220 -4.47 -1.17 22.77
N VAL A 221 -3.89 -1.66 21.67
CA VAL A 221 -4.54 -2.59 20.74
C VAL A 221 -3.71 -3.88 20.68
N ALA A 222 -4.29 -4.97 21.18
CA ALA A 222 -3.67 -6.28 21.09
C ALA A 222 -3.39 -6.65 19.64
N HIS A 223 -2.29 -7.36 19.39
CA HIS A 223 -1.90 -7.82 18.05
C HIS A 223 -1.79 -6.69 17.01
N ALA A 224 -1.34 -5.52 17.47
CA ALA A 224 -0.97 -4.39 16.63
C ALA A 224 0.51 -4.03 16.81
N ALA A 225 1.11 -3.46 15.77
CA ALA A 225 2.49 -3.00 15.80
C ALA A 225 2.63 -1.65 15.09
N VAL A 226 3.70 -0.93 15.44
CA VAL A 226 4.08 0.32 14.78
C VAL A 226 5.46 0.21 14.16
N VAL A 227 5.56 0.80 12.97
CA VAL A 227 6.78 0.85 12.15
C VAL A 227 7.34 2.26 12.21
N ASP A 228 8.64 2.36 12.50
CA ASP A 228 9.33 3.63 12.64
C ASP A 228 9.73 4.22 11.27
N SER A 229 9.58 5.54 11.12
CA SER A 229 9.91 6.32 9.93
C SER A 229 11.28 7.00 10.01
N SER A 230 12.02 6.82 11.11
CA SER A 230 13.35 7.39 11.32
C SER A 230 14.29 7.05 10.16
N GLY A 231 14.97 8.08 9.67
CA GLY A 231 15.91 7.99 8.54
C GLY A 231 15.27 7.82 7.16
N LEU A 232 13.95 7.80 7.06
CA LEU A 232 13.25 7.78 5.77
C LEU A 232 13.15 9.19 5.19
N THR A 233 13.48 9.32 3.91
CA THR A 233 13.59 10.60 3.21
C THR A 233 12.31 11.00 2.48
N ALA A 234 12.15 12.31 2.28
CA ALA A 234 11.03 12.91 1.57
C ALA A 234 11.37 13.13 0.10
N LYS A 235 10.32 13.24 -0.72
CA LYS A 235 10.36 13.94 -1.99
C LYS A 235 10.59 15.44 -1.77
N SER A 236 10.83 16.15 -2.88
CA SER A 236 10.97 17.61 -2.88
C SER A 236 9.75 18.36 -2.33
N ASP A 237 8.57 17.73 -2.30
CA ASP A 237 7.34 18.32 -1.74
C ASP A 237 7.29 18.34 -0.20
N GLN A 238 8.25 17.67 0.48
CA GLN A 238 8.32 17.58 1.95
C GLN A 238 7.05 17.02 2.62
N VAL A 239 6.25 16.25 1.87
CA VAL A 239 5.02 15.62 2.36
C VAL A 239 5.02 14.12 2.11
N HIS A 240 5.55 13.70 0.97
CA HIS A 240 5.56 12.30 0.58
C HIS A 240 6.95 11.70 0.75
N PHE A 241 7.01 10.45 1.20
CA PHE A 241 8.24 9.67 1.17
C PHE A 241 8.70 9.47 -0.28
N ASP A 242 10.02 9.45 -0.50
CA ASP A 242 10.58 9.10 -1.80
C ASP A 242 10.56 7.58 -2.05
N THR A 243 10.96 7.17 -3.26
CA THR A 243 10.95 5.76 -3.66
C THR A 243 11.83 4.89 -2.77
N PRO A 244 13.12 5.20 -2.53
CA PRO A 244 13.95 4.43 -1.61
C PRO A 244 13.34 4.30 -0.21
N ALA A 245 12.82 5.40 0.34
CA ALA A 245 12.18 5.43 1.64
C ALA A 245 10.95 4.49 1.69
N LEU A 246 10.08 4.52 0.69
CA LEU A 246 8.90 3.66 0.64
C LEU A 246 9.26 2.17 0.50
N ARG A 247 10.32 1.85 -0.24
CA ARG A 247 10.81 0.47 -0.36
C ARG A 247 11.29 -0.06 0.98
N GLU A 248 12.12 0.72 1.67
CA GLU A 248 12.60 0.39 3.02
C GLU A 248 11.43 0.33 4.01
N PHE A 249 10.46 1.23 3.90
CA PHE A 249 9.30 1.21 4.79
C PHE A 249 8.51 -0.09 4.63
N GLY A 250 8.26 -0.53 3.40
CA GLY A 250 7.59 -1.81 3.14
C GLY A 250 8.31 -3.00 3.75
N ARG A 251 9.65 -3.02 3.73
CA ARG A 251 10.46 -4.02 4.45
C ARG A 251 10.18 -3.99 5.95
N ARG A 252 10.24 -2.81 6.57
CA ARG A 252 9.98 -2.64 8.02
C ARG A 252 8.54 -3.04 8.39
N TYR A 253 7.56 -2.77 7.54
CA TYR A 253 6.18 -3.26 7.70
C TYR A 253 6.12 -4.80 7.67
N ALA A 254 6.83 -5.44 6.73
CA ALA A 254 6.85 -6.89 6.60
C ALA A 254 7.46 -7.56 7.82
N GLU A 255 8.50 -6.97 8.41
CA GLU A 255 9.10 -7.44 9.65
C GLU A 255 8.10 -7.42 10.81
N LYS A 256 7.41 -6.29 11.03
CA LYS A 256 6.41 -6.18 12.11
C LYS A 256 5.23 -7.13 11.87
N MET A 257 4.73 -7.23 10.64
CA MET A 257 3.66 -8.16 10.30
C MET A 257 4.07 -9.62 10.55
N SER A 258 5.28 -10.00 10.13
CA SER A 258 5.83 -11.34 10.35
C SER A 258 5.95 -11.70 11.83
N LEU A 259 6.32 -10.73 12.68
CA LEU A 259 6.39 -10.94 14.13
C LEU A 259 5.01 -11.20 14.74
N LEU A 260 4.00 -10.42 14.34
CA LEU A 260 2.63 -10.61 14.80
C LEU A 260 2.10 -12.00 14.38
N LEU A 261 2.28 -12.38 13.12
CA LEU A 261 1.82 -13.68 12.61
C LEU A 261 2.45 -14.90 13.31
N LYS A 262 3.67 -14.77 13.84
CA LYS A 262 4.38 -15.83 14.58
C LYS A 262 4.00 -15.90 16.07
N ALA A 263 3.38 -14.86 16.62
CA ALA A 263 3.06 -14.77 18.04
C ALA A 263 1.70 -15.39 18.39
N LYS A 264 1.11 -16.17 17.48
CA LYS A 264 -0.18 -16.89 17.66
C LYS A 264 0.00 -18.21 18.39
#